data_AF-A0A0F9AA98-F1
#
_entry.id   AF-A0A0F9AA98-F1
#
_cell.length_a   1.000
_cell.length_b   1.000
_cell.length_c   1.000
_cell.angle_alpha   90.00
_cell.angle_beta   90.00
_cell.angle_gamma   90.00
#
_symmetry.space_group_name_H-M   'P 1'
#
loop_
_entity.id
_entity.type
_entity.pdbx_description
1 polymer ?
#
loop_
_entity_poly.entity_id
_entity_poly.type
_entity_poly.pdbx_seq_one_letter_code
_entity_poly.pdbx_strand_id
1 'polypeptide(L)'
;MPKAIKYESVTIASSAAVSGTFPLFGFRISAIITPGTWTDADISFELDPNGSGTFYKVEDNSGSLVRCTGVATSAARYILPPEAADAITGELAKIVSTNTASEADLNQGADRSLVVVLIPL
;
A
#
# COMPACT_ATOMS: atom_id res chain seq x y z
N MET A 1 -18.76 16.06 11.96
CA MET A 1 -19.42 15.09 11.04
C MET A 1 -18.52 13.86 10.98
N PRO A 2 -19.05 12.62 11.04
CA PRO A 2 -18.22 11.43 10.88
C PRO A 2 -17.55 11.45 9.50
N LYS A 3 -16.25 11.16 9.45
CA LYS A 3 -15.55 11.02 8.18
C LYS A 3 -16.11 9.78 7.46
N ALA A 4 -16.26 9.84 6.15
CA ALA A 4 -16.70 8.69 5.34
C ALA A 4 -15.50 7.86 4.87
N ILE A 5 -15.74 6.60 4.51
CA ILE A 5 -14.76 5.75 3.82
C ILE A 5 -14.32 6.45 2.52
N LYS A 6 -13.02 6.41 2.21
CA LYS A 6 -12.45 6.95 0.97
C LYS A 6 -11.82 5.88 0.11
N TYR A 7 -11.76 6.14 -1.19
CA TYR A 7 -11.12 5.31 -2.20
C TYR A 7 -10.11 6.17 -2.93
N GLU A 8 -8.83 5.91 -2.73
CA GLU A 8 -7.73 6.65 -3.37
C GLU A 8 -7.14 5.79 -4.48
N SER A 9 -7.09 6.33 -5.71
CA SER A 9 -6.45 5.63 -6.83
C SER A 9 -4.98 6.03 -6.89
N VAL A 10 -4.10 5.03 -6.95
CA VAL A 10 -2.66 5.22 -7.03
C VAL A 10 -2.09 4.37 -8.15
N THR A 11 -1.06 4.89 -8.82
CA THR A 11 -0.41 4.19 -9.93
C THR A 11 1.05 3.95 -9.60
N ILE A 12 1.50 2.72 -9.80
CA ILE A 12 2.91 2.38 -9.95
C ILE A 12 3.19 2.41 -11.45
N ALA A 13 4.04 3.34 -11.89
CA ALA A 13 4.38 3.47 -13.30
C ALA A 13 5.22 2.27 -13.78
N SER A 14 5.19 2.00 -15.08
CA SER A 14 6.09 1.05 -15.73
C SER A 14 7.54 1.39 -15.38
N SER A 15 8.34 0.35 -15.11
CA SER A 15 9.72 0.46 -14.67
C SER A 15 9.94 1.13 -13.30
N ALA A 16 8.87 1.35 -12.52
CA ALA A 16 8.93 1.75 -11.12
C ALA A 16 8.40 0.64 -10.21
N ALA A 17 8.84 0.64 -8.96
CA ALA A 17 8.34 -0.25 -7.91
C ALA A 17 7.41 0.47 -6.92
N VAL A 18 7.45 1.81 -6.87
CA VAL A 18 6.76 2.62 -5.87
C VAL A 18 5.73 3.51 -6.55
N SER A 19 4.57 3.66 -5.93
CA SER A 19 3.49 4.52 -6.43
C SER A 19 3.78 6.00 -6.19
N GLY A 20 2.94 6.86 -6.78
CA GLY A 20 2.74 8.23 -6.29
C GLY A 20 2.26 8.26 -4.83
N THR A 21 2.36 9.43 -4.20
CA THR A 21 1.89 9.64 -2.82
C THR A 21 0.39 9.83 -2.75
N PHE A 22 -0.22 9.39 -1.65
CA PHE A 22 -1.63 9.66 -1.33
C PHE A 22 -1.79 10.08 0.14
N PRO A 23 -2.80 10.91 0.45
CA PRO A 23 -3.01 11.41 1.80
C PRO A 23 -3.60 10.33 2.73
N LEU A 24 -3.07 10.25 3.94
CA LEU A 24 -3.52 9.33 4.99
C LEU A 24 -4.04 10.05 6.24
N PHE A 25 -3.92 11.38 6.31
CA PHE A 25 -4.24 12.17 7.50
C PHE A 25 -5.64 11.89 8.09
N GLY A 26 -5.65 11.26 9.27
CA GLY A 26 -6.86 10.91 10.01
C GLY A 26 -7.69 9.78 9.38
N PHE A 27 -7.01 8.90 8.63
CA PHE A 27 -7.49 7.64 8.10
C PHE A 27 -6.44 6.54 8.34
N ARG A 28 -6.84 5.28 8.19
CA ARG A 28 -5.94 4.13 8.08
C ARG A 28 -6.29 3.29 6.85
N ILE A 29 -5.31 2.55 6.33
CA ILE A 29 -5.55 1.65 5.19
C ILE A 29 -6.29 0.41 5.68
N SER A 30 -7.42 0.11 5.05
CA SER A 30 -8.23 -1.09 5.36
C SER A 30 -8.14 -2.17 4.29
N ALA A 31 -8.02 -1.78 3.02
CA ALA A 31 -7.93 -2.75 1.94
C ALA A 31 -7.20 -2.17 0.72
N ILE A 32 -6.67 -3.05 -0.11
CA ILE A 32 -6.16 -2.73 -1.43
C ILE A 32 -6.98 -3.52 -2.46
N ILE A 33 -7.34 -2.85 -3.55
CA ILE A 33 -7.94 -3.47 -4.72
C ILE A 33 -6.91 -3.43 -5.84
N THR A 34 -6.52 -4.61 -6.32
CA THR A 34 -5.54 -4.76 -7.40
C THR A 34 -6.21 -4.71 -8.77
N PRO A 35 -5.48 -4.27 -9.81
CA PRO A 35 -6.00 -4.33 -11.18
C PRO A 35 -6.12 -5.77 -11.67
N GLY A 36 -6.85 -5.97 -12.78
CA GLY A 36 -6.97 -7.26 -13.47
C GLY A 36 -5.67 -7.82 -14.06
N THR A 37 -4.55 -7.14 -13.85
CA THR A 37 -3.22 -7.52 -14.30
C THR A 37 -2.22 -7.10 -13.23
N TRP A 38 -1.91 -7.99 -12.30
CA TRP A 38 -0.84 -7.81 -11.33
C TRP A 38 0.29 -8.82 -11.62
N THR A 39 1.53 -8.50 -11.27
CA THR A 39 2.65 -9.45 -11.35
C THR A 39 2.70 -10.27 -10.06
N ASP A 40 3.42 -11.40 -10.00
CA ASP A 40 3.62 -12.16 -8.74
C ASP A 40 4.53 -11.42 -7.73
N ALA A 41 4.21 -10.16 -7.44
CA ALA A 41 4.84 -9.29 -6.46
C ALA A 41 3.90 -9.13 -5.27
N ASP A 42 4.47 -9.09 -4.07
CA ASP A 42 3.73 -8.67 -2.89
C ASP A 42 3.49 -7.16 -2.92
N ILE A 43 2.55 -6.71 -2.10
CA ILE A 43 2.29 -5.27 -1.92
C ILE A 43 2.66 -4.88 -0.50
N SER A 44 3.61 -3.97 -0.34
CA SER A 44 3.96 -3.35 0.93
C SER A 44 3.69 -1.84 0.91
N PHE A 45 4.01 -1.17 2.02
CA PHE A 45 3.65 0.21 2.27
C PHE A 45 4.86 1.02 2.70
N GLU A 46 4.87 2.27 2.27
CA GLU A 46 5.77 3.29 2.75
C GLU A 46 4.97 4.45 3.34
N LEU A 47 5.37 4.93 4.51
CA LEU A 47 4.70 6.03 5.21
C LEU A 47 5.64 7.20 5.46
N ASP A 48 5.10 8.39 5.31
CA ASP A 48 5.67 9.63 5.83
C ASP A 48 4.78 10.10 7.00
N PRO A 49 5.16 9.78 8.25
CA PRO A 49 4.30 10.00 9.40
C PRO A 49 4.07 11.48 9.71
N ASN A 50 4.97 12.36 9.26
CA ASN A 50 5.01 13.77 9.66
C ASN A 50 4.94 14.75 8.46
N GLY A 51 4.64 14.27 7.25
CA GLY A 51 4.58 15.11 6.04
C GLY A 51 5.91 15.73 5.63
N SER A 52 7.02 15.11 6.05
CA SER A 52 8.39 15.60 5.84
C SER A 52 8.93 15.37 4.42
N GLY A 53 8.27 14.51 3.64
CA GLY A 53 8.76 13.96 2.38
C GLY A 53 9.67 12.74 2.53
N THR A 54 9.99 12.32 3.77
CA THR A 54 10.77 11.10 4.03
C THR A 54 9.84 9.91 4.27
N PHE A 55 10.04 8.84 3.52
CA PHE A 55 9.21 7.65 3.55
C PHE A 55 9.95 6.48 4.18
N TYR A 56 9.26 5.73 5.03
CA TYR A 56 9.79 4.57 5.74
C TYR A 56 8.92 3.35 5.43
N LYS A 57 9.54 2.19 5.23
CA LYS A 57 8.82 0.94 5.12
C LYS A 57 8.09 0.63 6.43
N VAL A 58 6.87 0.13 6.31
CA VAL A 58 6.05 -0.22 7.48
C VAL A 58 6.46 -1.60 7.96
N GLU A 59 6.94 -1.68 9.19
CA GLU A 59 7.29 -2.92 9.87
C GLU A 59 6.31 -3.18 11.02
N ASP A 60 6.08 -4.45 11.33
CA ASP A 60 5.35 -4.85 12.52
C ASP A 60 6.23 -4.72 13.78
N ASN A 61 5.65 -5.00 14.95
CA ASN A 61 6.38 -4.94 16.22
C ASN A 61 7.56 -5.94 16.33
N SER A 62 7.65 -6.90 15.41
CA SER A 62 8.74 -7.88 15.31
C SER A 62 9.82 -7.46 14.31
N GLY A 63 9.67 -6.30 13.65
CA GLY A 63 10.56 -5.82 12.59
C GLY A 63 10.32 -6.50 11.24
N SER A 64 9.19 -7.19 11.05
CA SER A 64 8.85 -7.81 9.76
C SER A 64 8.06 -6.85 8.89
N LEU A 65 8.35 -6.82 7.59
CA LEU A 65 7.65 -5.95 6.65
C LEU A 65 6.15 -6.26 6.60
N VAL A 66 5.31 -5.23 6.79
CA VAL A 66 3.86 -5.33 6.61
C VAL A 66 3.56 -5.36 5.11
N ARG A 67 3.05 -6.51 4.64
CA ARG A 67 2.74 -6.74 3.22
C ARG A 67 1.54 -7.64 2.98
N CYS A 68 0.83 -7.40 1.88
CA CYS A 68 -0.10 -8.34 1.29
C CYS A 68 0.69 -9.37 0.49
N THR A 69 0.64 -10.63 0.92
CA THR A 69 1.30 -11.74 0.23
C THR A 69 0.36 -12.46 -0.73
N GLY A 70 0.92 -13.17 -1.70
CA GLY A 70 0.14 -14.05 -2.59
C GLY A 70 -0.85 -13.28 -3.47
N VAL A 71 -0.44 -12.10 -3.92
CA VAL A 71 -1.30 -11.21 -4.69
C VAL A 71 -1.59 -11.84 -6.06
N ALA A 72 -2.84 -12.24 -6.25
CA ALA A 72 -3.37 -12.79 -7.49
C ALA A 72 -3.13 -11.87 -8.69
N THR A 73 -2.86 -12.48 -9.83
CA THR A 73 -2.65 -11.81 -11.12
C THR A 73 -3.94 -11.19 -11.68
N SER A 74 -5.11 -11.63 -11.18
CA SER A 74 -6.43 -11.07 -11.49
C SER A 74 -6.86 -10.00 -10.47
N ALA A 75 -7.94 -9.28 -10.80
CA ALA A 75 -8.47 -8.24 -9.94
C ALA A 75 -8.97 -8.86 -8.64
N ALA A 76 -8.43 -8.41 -7.51
CA ALA A 76 -8.75 -8.94 -6.21
C ALA A 76 -8.78 -7.82 -5.16
N ARG A 77 -9.48 -8.07 -4.06
CA ARG A 77 -9.53 -7.18 -2.89
C ARG A 77 -8.84 -7.86 -1.72
N TYR A 78 -7.80 -7.24 -1.21
CA TYR A 78 -7.04 -7.67 -0.04
C TYR A 78 -7.46 -6.82 1.14
N ILE A 79 -8.11 -7.44 2.12
CA ILE A 79 -8.48 -6.77 3.37
C ILE A 79 -7.32 -6.95 4.34
N LEU A 80 -6.81 -5.85 4.88
CA LEU A 80 -5.74 -5.88 5.87
C LEU A 80 -6.32 -6.30 7.23
N PRO A 81 -5.63 -7.18 7.97
CA PRO A 81 -6.03 -7.47 9.34
C PRO A 81 -5.94 -6.19 10.19
N PRO A 82 -6.77 -6.04 11.24
CA PRO A 82 -6.83 -4.81 12.03
C PRO A 82 -5.47 -4.36 12.58
N GLU A 83 -4.62 -5.31 12.98
CA GLU A 83 -3.29 -5.02 13.52
C GLU A 83 -2.37 -4.38 12.48
N ALA A 84 -2.45 -4.83 11.22
CA ALA A 84 -1.71 -4.22 10.11
C ALA A 84 -2.32 -2.87 9.71
N ALA A 85 -3.65 -2.75 9.76
CA ALA A 85 -4.33 -1.50 9.45
C ALA A 85 -3.94 -0.38 10.44
N ASP A 86 -3.80 -0.71 11.72
CA ASP A 86 -3.37 0.24 12.75
C ASP A 86 -1.91 0.67 12.61
N ALA A 87 -1.05 -0.19 12.08
CA ALA A 87 0.34 0.14 11.76
C ALA A 87 0.47 1.11 10.58
N ILE A 88 -0.56 1.24 9.75
CA ILE A 88 -0.53 2.05 8.52
C ILE A 88 -1.38 3.31 8.69
N THR A 89 -0.82 4.26 9.44
CA THR A 89 -1.34 5.61 9.72
C THR A 89 -0.23 6.67 9.57
N GLY A 90 -0.58 7.92 9.25
CA GLY A 90 0.39 8.99 9.02
C GLY A 90 -0.19 10.17 8.23
N GLU A 91 0.68 11.01 7.66
CA GLU A 91 0.25 12.11 6.79
C GLU A 91 0.15 11.68 5.33
N LEU A 92 1.20 11.04 4.81
CA LEU A 92 1.26 10.55 3.43
C LEU A 92 1.70 9.09 3.39
N ALA A 93 1.27 8.40 2.34
CA ALA A 93 1.61 7.00 2.11
C ALA A 93 1.93 6.74 0.63
N LYS A 94 2.61 5.63 0.37
CA LYS A 94 2.84 5.05 -0.95
C LYS A 94 2.63 3.53 -0.89
N ILE A 95 2.27 2.97 -2.03
CA ILE A 95 2.22 1.54 -2.26
C ILE A 95 3.51 1.11 -2.93
N VAL A 96 4.10 0.01 -2.44
CA VAL A 96 5.33 -0.55 -2.98
C VAL A 96 5.06 -1.95 -3.50
N SER A 97 5.47 -2.19 -4.74
CA SER A 97 5.59 -3.53 -5.33
C SER A 97 6.86 -4.18 -4.80
N THR A 98 6.72 -5.31 -4.13
CA THR A 98 7.78 -5.94 -3.36
C THR A 98 8.03 -7.36 -3.85
N ASN A 99 9.31 -7.72 -3.98
CA ASN A 99 9.72 -9.07 -4.32
C ASN A 99 9.32 -10.03 -3.20
N THR A 100 8.64 -11.11 -3.57
CA THR A 100 8.10 -12.10 -2.63
C THR A 100 9.17 -12.77 -1.78
N ALA A 101 10.37 -12.98 -2.32
CA ALA A 101 11.46 -13.68 -1.66
C ALA A 101 12.43 -12.76 -0.91
N SER A 102 12.82 -11.63 -1.51
CA SER A 102 13.88 -10.77 -0.96
C SER A 102 13.38 -9.53 -0.23
N GLU A 103 12.09 -9.22 -0.30
CA GLU A 103 11.49 -7.97 0.23
C GLU A 103 12.07 -6.68 -0.39
N ALA A 104 12.89 -6.83 -1.43
CA ALA A 104 13.38 -5.73 -2.23
C ALA A 104 12.27 -5.19 -3.13
N ASP A 105 12.40 -3.93 -3.52
CA ASP A 105 11.47 -3.30 -4.44
C ASP A 105 11.54 -3.97 -5.82
N LEU A 106 10.38 -4.30 -6.37
CA LEU A 106 10.25 -5.00 -7.65
C LEU A 106 9.53 -4.10 -8.66
N ASN A 107 10.25 -3.70 -9.70
CA ASN A 107 9.71 -2.86 -10.75
C ASN A 107 8.58 -3.56 -11.52
N GLN A 108 7.53 -2.81 -11.80
CA GLN A 108 6.39 -3.27 -12.60
C GLN A 108 6.70 -3.19 -14.10
N GLY A 109 6.30 -4.22 -14.85
CA GLY A 109 6.49 -4.26 -16.31
C GLY A 109 5.54 -3.35 -17.09
N ALA A 110 4.47 -2.87 -16.46
CA ALA A 110 3.46 -1.97 -17.02
C ALA A 110 2.85 -1.11 -15.91
N ASP A 111 2.16 -0.04 -16.27
CA ASP A 111 1.45 0.80 -15.30
C ASP A 111 0.41 -0.02 -14.53
N ARG A 112 0.47 0.02 -13.20
CA ARG A 112 -0.47 -0.65 -12.31
C ARG A 112 -1.26 0.37 -11.51
N SER A 113 -2.55 0.46 -11.80
CA SER A 113 -3.47 1.30 -11.02
C SER A 113 -4.13 0.46 -9.94
N LEU A 114 -3.90 0.83 -8.69
CA LEU A 114 -4.52 0.23 -7.51
C LEU A 114 -5.54 1.19 -6.91
N VAL A 115 -6.47 0.64 -6.13
CA VAL A 115 -7.35 1.44 -5.28
C VAL A 115 -7.08 1.10 -3.82
N VAL A 116 -6.76 2.13 -3.04
CA VAL A 116 -6.57 2.03 -1.59
C VAL A 116 -7.88 2.42 -0.90
N VAL A 117 -8.40 1.54 -0.07
CA VAL A 117 -9.60 1.79 0.74
C VAL A 117 -9.17 2.33 2.09
N LEU A 118 -9.54 3.57 2.37
CA LEU A 118 -9.20 4.27 3.60
C LEU A 118 -10.43 4.36 4.50
N ILE A 119 -10.26 3.98 5.77
CA ILE A 119 -11.31 4.12 6.79
C ILE A 119 -10.90 5.19 7.80
N PRO A 120 -11.85 5.99 8.31
CA PRO A 120 -11.57 6.96 9.36
C PRO A 120 -10.94 6.34 10.60
N LEU A 121 -10.05 7.11 11.23
CA LEU A 121 -9.64 6.90 12.62
C LEU A 121 -10.69 7.47 13.59
#